data_AF-A0A1H4J7J0-F1
#
_entry.id   AF-A0A1H4J7J0-F1
#
_cell.length_a   1.000
_cell.length_b   1.000
_cell.length_c   1.000
_cell.angle_alpha   90.00
_cell.angle_beta   90.00
_cell.angle_gamma   90.00
#
_symmetry.space_group_name_H-M   'P 1'
#
loop_
_entity.id
_entity.type
_entity.pdbx_description
1 polymer ?
#
loop_
_entity_poly.entity_id
_entity_poly.type
_entity_poly.pdbx_seq_one_letter_code
_entity_poly.pdbx_strand_id
1 'polypeptide(L)'
;MVVYADLIFVFNFLMDAAILFAAGRVRKLKLNGWRVALSAAIGASYVIMMLFPALSLFFTFAVKCLFLLIMILVAFGFGGLPHFLRNAGTFLLINFAVAGGMFGIHYFLQSSGEVINGILFTHSGGLAFRVQIGLVTILVLAVVMIGWFQTIFSSTKRRNDFVAILAEVHIHIDQFTSTCTGMIDTGNHLYDPLTRTPVMVLEVSEWKNMLPEAWIEQIRSSNVDQIFTSVGMESFVWQDRMRLVPYKGVNHGTAFMLAVKPDKVVIEYQGQRFESAKVLIGLQGGALCSDGSYHAIIHPSLIAAG
;
A
#
# COMPACT_ATOMS: atom_id res chain seq x y z
N MET A 1 -5.30 -45.68 22.16
CA MET A 1 -5.56 -44.30 22.62
C MET A 1 -6.90 -43.86 22.05
N VAL A 2 -7.75 -43.23 22.87
CA VAL A 2 -8.97 -42.57 22.39
C VAL A 2 -8.57 -41.19 21.88
N VAL A 3 -8.90 -40.88 20.63
CA VAL A 3 -8.62 -39.58 20.01
C VAL A 3 -9.93 -38.82 19.90
N TYR A 4 -10.03 -37.67 20.58
CA TYR A 4 -11.21 -36.81 20.61
C TYR A 4 -11.19 -35.85 19.42
N ALA A 5 -11.92 -36.20 18.35
CA ALA A 5 -11.94 -35.44 17.09
C ALA A 5 -12.50 -34.01 17.27
N ASP A 6 -13.44 -33.85 18.19
CA ASP A 6 -14.03 -32.57 18.60
C ASP A 6 -12.99 -31.63 19.24
N LEU A 7 -12.17 -32.13 20.17
CA LEU A 7 -11.10 -31.33 20.78
C LEU A 7 -10.02 -30.94 19.76
N ILE A 8 -9.64 -31.86 18.86
CA ILE A 8 -8.70 -31.56 17.78
C ILE A 8 -9.25 -30.48 16.86
N PHE A 9 -10.53 -30.57 16.50
CA PHE A 9 -11.17 -29.57 15.64
C PHE A 9 -11.17 -28.20 16.29
N VAL A 10 -11.67 -28.08 17.52
CA VAL A 10 -11.77 -26.80 18.22
C VAL A 10 -10.39 -26.17 18.40
N PHE A 11 -9.38 -26.97 18.76
CA PHE A 11 -8.01 -26.47 18.91
C PHE A 11 -7.43 -25.95 17.61
N ASN A 12 -7.55 -26.70 16.50
CA ASN A 12 -7.07 -26.25 15.19
C ASN A 12 -7.85 -25.05 14.67
N PHE A 13 -9.17 -25.01 14.89
CA PHE A 13 -10.01 -23.87 14.54
C PHE A 13 -9.54 -22.59 15.24
N LEU A 14 -9.28 -22.66 16.56
CA LEU A 14 -8.80 -21.51 17.32
C LEU A 14 -7.40 -21.08 16.88
N MET A 15 -6.50 -22.03 16.63
CA MET A 15 -5.15 -21.74 16.15
C MET A 15 -5.16 -21.10 14.76
N ASP A 16 -5.88 -21.67 13.80
CA ASP A 16 -5.99 -21.13 12.45
C ASP A 16 -6.64 -19.74 12.46
N ALA A 17 -7.70 -19.54 13.25
CA ALA A 17 -8.31 -18.24 13.43
C ALA A 17 -7.30 -17.22 13.99
N ALA A 18 -6.56 -17.57 15.04
CA ALA A 18 -5.56 -16.69 15.65
C ALA A 18 -4.45 -16.30 14.65
N ILE A 19 -3.94 -17.26 13.87
CA ILE A 19 -2.93 -17.01 12.84
C ILE A 19 -3.48 -16.12 11.73
N LEU A 20 -4.71 -16.34 11.27
CA LEU A 20 -5.37 -15.49 10.27
C LEU A 20 -5.58 -14.06 10.79
N PHE A 21 -6.00 -13.89 12.04
CA PHE A 21 -6.12 -12.57 12.68
C PHE A 21 -4.77 -11.87 12.76
N ALA A 22 -3.71 -12.57 13.19
CA ALA A 22 -2.36 -12.04 13.24
C ALA A 22 -1.86 -11.63 11.84
N ALA A 23 -2.07 -12.48 10.83
CA ALA A 23 -1.73 -12.19 9.44
C ALA A 23 -2.46 -10.93 8.94
N GLY A 24 -3.76 -10.84 9.18
CA GLY A 24 -4.55 -9.66 8.83
C GLY A 24 -4.07 -8.37 9.51
N ARG A 25 -3.67 -8.45 10.79
CA ARG A 25 -3.16 -7.31 11.55
C ARG A 25 -1.79 -6.84 11.04
N VAL A 26 -0.86 -7.77 10.75
CA VAL A 26 0.44 -7.45 10.13
C VAL A 26 0.24 -6.79 8.76
N ARG A 27 -0.79 -7.22 8.02
CA ARG A 27 -1.14 -6.69 6.70
C ARG A 27 -2.01 -5.43 6.74
N LYS A 28 -2.45 -4.99 7.92
CA LYS A 28 -3.39 -3.88 8.13
C LYS A 28 -4.67 -4.01 7.28
N LEU A 29 -5.18 -5.24 7.11
CA LEU A 29 -6.40 -5.52 6.35
C LEU A 29 -7.64 -5.38 7.24
N LYS A 30 -8.75 -4.89 6.68
CA LYS A 30 -10.06 -4.97 7.33
C LYS A 30 -10.55 -6.42 7.28
N LEU A 31 -10.73 -7.03 8.45
CA LEU A 31 -11.11 -8.43 8.57
C LEU A 31 -12.61 -8.55 8.83
N ASN A 32 -13.26 -9.45 8.08
CA ASN A 32 -14.64 -9.84 8.36
C ASN A 32 -14.60 -11.11 9.22
N GLY A 33 -15.06 -11.03 10.47
CA GLY A 33 -14.94 -12.13 11.45
C GLY A 33 -15.53 -13.47 10.97
N TRP A 34 -16.66 -13.43 10.24
CA TRP A 34 -17.27 -14.66 9.69
C TRP A 34 -16.41 -15.32 8.60
N ARG A 35 -15.70 -14.52 7.78
CA ARG A 35 -14.80 -15.05 6.73
C ARG A 35 -13.59 -15.74 7.35
N VAL A 36 -13.09 -15.18 8.45
CA VAL A 36 -12.00 -15.78 9.24
C VAL A 36 -12.47 -17.09 9.87
N ALA A 37 -13.67 -17.10 10.48
CA ALA A 37 -14.25 -18.33 11.04
C ALA A 37 -14.44 -19.42 9.97
N LEU A 38 -14.97 -19.07 8.79
CA LEU A 38 -15.14 -20.04 7.70
C LEU A 38 -13.79 -20.58 7.21
N SER A 39 -12.80 -19.72 7.05
CA SER A 39 -11.44 -20.12 6.67
C SER A 39 -10.79 -21.03 7.72
N ALA A 40 -10.91 -20.71 9.00
CA ALA A 40 -10.42 -21.53 10.10
C ALA A 40 -11.13 -22.90 10.18
N ALA A 41 -12.43 -22.95 9.88
CA ALA A 41 -13.16 -24.22 9.81
C ALA A 41 -12.65 -25.11 8.67
N ILE A 42 -12.27 -24.53 7.52
CA ILE A 42 -11.64 -25.26 6.42
C ILE A 42 -10.30 -25.87 6.87
N GLY A 43 -9.45 -25.08 7.55
CA GLY A 43 -8.18 -25.58 8.10
C GLY A 43 -8.36 -26.69 9.14
N ALA A 44 -9.27 -26.48 10.11
CA ALA A 44 -9.57 -27.48 11.13
C ALA A 44 -10.17 -28.77 10.54
N SER A 45 -10.98 -28.66 9.49
CA SER A 45 -11.53 -29.84 8.80
C SER A 45 -10.44 -30.68 8.12
N TYR A 46 -9.40 -30.04 7.57
CA TYR A 46 -8.26 -30.73 6.98
C TYR A 46 -7.55 -31.65 8.00
N VAL A 47 -7.44 -31.22 9.26
CA VAL A 47 -6.83 -32.04 10.32
C VAL A 47 -7.72 -33.22 10.71
N ILE A 48 -9.05 -33.04 10.78
CA ILE A 48 -9.98 -34.15 11.02
C ILE A 48 -9.85 -35.24 9.94
N MET A 49 -9.63 -34.85 8.67
CA MET A 49 -9.50 -35.82 7.57
C MET A 49 -8.38 -36.84 7.82
N MET A 50 -7.41 -36.54 8.70
CA MET A 50 -6.31 -37.46 9.03
C MET A 50 -6.79 -38.69 9.79
N LEU A 51 -7.95 -38.60 10.47
CA LEU A 51 -8.56 -39.71 11.19
C LEU A 51 -9.16 -40.77 10.25
N PHE A 52 -9.30 -40.47 8.94
CA PHE A 52 -9.90 -41.35 7.95
C PHE A 52 -8.84 -41.88 6.96
N PRO A 53 -8.39 -43.15 7.07
CA PRO A 53 -7.35 -43.72 6.23
C PRO A 53 -7.65 -43.65 4.71
N ALA A 54 -8.93 -43.71 4.35
CA ALA A 54 -9.40 -43.59 2.97
C ALA A 54 -9.09 -42.22 2.34
N LEU A 55 -8.84 -41.18 3.15
CA LEU A 55 -8.50 -39.83 2.72
C LEU A 55 -6.98 -39.58 2.64
N SER A 56 -6.14 -40.63 2.76
CA SER A 56 -4.68 -40.52 2.71
C SER A 56 -4.14 -39.74 1.48
N LEU A 57 -4.83 -39.79 0.33
CA LEU A 57 -4.50 -39.03 -0.88
C LEU A 57 -4.56 -37.50 -0.69
N PHE A 58 -5.33 -37.01 0.29
CA PHE A 58 -5.41 -35.58 0.62
C PHE A 58 -4.21 -35.08 1.44
N PHE A 59 -3.29 -35.96 1.86
CA PHE A 59 -2.12 -35.59 2.65
C PHE A 59 -0.86 -35.31 1.82
N THR A 60 -1.00 -35.18 0.50
CA THR A 60 0.08 -34.78 -0.40
C THR A 60 0.45 -33.30 -0.21
N PHE A 61 1.69 -32.94 -0.56
CA PHE A 61 2.18 -31.57 -0.50
C PHE A 61 1.31 -30.61 -1.34
N ALA A 62 0.87 -31.03 -2.53
CA ALA A 62 0.04 -30.23 -3.41
C ALA A 62 -1.32 -29.88 -2.78
N VAL A 63 -1.96 -30.84 -2.12
CA VAL A 63 -3.26 -30.63 -1.45
C VAL A 63 -3.10 -29.69 -0.25
N LYS A 64 -2.02 -29.82 0.53
CA LYS A 64 -1.71 -28.87 1.62
C LYS A 64 -1.60 -27.43 1.11
N CYS A 65 -0.87 -27.24 0.02
CA CYS A 65 -0.77 -25.94 -0.65
C CYS A 65 -2.15 -25.45 -1.10
N LEU A 66 -2.98 -26.32 -1.69
CA LEU A 66 -4.32 -25.94 -2.13
C LEU A 66 -5.21 -25.48 -0.96
N PHE A 67 -5.24 -26.23 0.15
CA PHE A 67 -6.00 -25.83 1.35
C PHE A 67 -5.53 -24.48 1.89
N LEU A 68 -4.22 -24.25 1.96
CA LEU A 68 -3.67 -22.97 2.36
C LEU A 68 -4.16 -21.85 1.43
N LEU A 69 -4.07 -22.02 0.11
CA LEU A 69 -4.54 -21.00 -0.83
C LEU A 69 -6.05 -20.74 -0.70
N ILE A 70 -6.86 -21.78 -0.51
CA ILE A 70 -8.30 -21.67 -0.28
C ILE A 70 -8.58 -20.88 1.01
N MET A 71 -7.89 -21.21 2.11
CA MET A 71 -8.04 -20.49 3.38
C MET A 71 -7.74 -18.99 3.22
N ILE A 72 -6.66 -18.64 2.51
CA ILE A 72 -6.28 -17.24 2.25
C ILE A 72 -7.32 -16.55 1.36
N LEU A 73 -7.82 -17.23 0.33
CA LEU A 73 -8.85 -16.70 -0.56
C LEU A 73 -10.14 -16.41 0.21
N VAL A 74 -10.58 -17.35 1.05
CA VAL A 74 -11.79 -17.19 1.86
C VAL A 74 -11.61 -16.07 2.88
N ALA A 75 -10.47 -16.01 3.59
CA ALA A 75 -10.24 -15.01 4.64
C ALA A 75 -10.04 -13.59 4.09
N PHE A 76 -9.17 -13.40 3.09
CA PHE A 76 -8.71 -12.08 2.64
C PHE A 76 -9.21 -11.69 1.24
N GLY A 77 -9.64 -12.65 0.41
CA GLY A 77 -10.00 -12.43 -0.99
C GLY A 77 -8.79 -12.35 -1.91
N PHE A 78 -9.03 -12.34 -3.22
CA PHE A 78 -7.97 -12.37 -4.22
C PHE A 78 -7.23 -11.03 -4.32
N GLY A 79 -7.92 -9.94 -4.69
CA GLY A 79 -7.34 -8.59 -4.74
C GLY A 79 -6.13 -8.40 -5.67
N GLY A 80 -5.81 -9.39 -6.51
CA GLY A 80 -4.66 -9.42 -7.43
C GLY A 80 -3.53 -10.36 -6.98
N LEU A 81 -2.78 -10.90 -7.95
CA LEU A 81 -1.75 -11.94 -7.69
C LEU A 81 -0.65 -11.49 -6.70
N PRO A 82 -0.06 -10.28 -6.79
CA PRO A 82 0.96 -9.85 -5.82
C PRO A 82 0.38 -9.65 -4.42
N HIS A 83 -0.86 -9.19 -4.32
CA HIS A 83 -1.55 -8.99 -3.05
C HIS A 83 -1.83 -10.35 -2.39
N PHE A 84 -2.37 -11.29 -3.16
CA PHE A 84 -2.68 -12.66 -2.72
C PHE A 84 -1.45 -13.42 -2.25
N LEU A 85 -0.36 -13.43 -3.05
CA LEU A 85 0.90 -14.11 -2.69
C LEU A 85 1.53 -13.53 -1.43
N ARG A 86 1.46 -12.21 -1.24
CA ARG A 86 1.97 -11.58 -0.02
C ARG A 86 1.13 -11.96 1.21
N ASN A 87 -0.19 -12.09 1.07
CA ASN A 87 -1.07 -12.54 2.17
C ASN A 87 -0.77 -14.01 2.52
N ALA A 88 -0.66 -14.89 1.51
CA ALA A 88 -0.27 -16.28 1.71
C ALA A 88 1.11 -16.42 2.37
N GLY A 89 2.10 -15.65 1.90
CA GLY A 89 3.43 -15.62 2.51
C GLY A 89 3.43 -15.13 3.95
N THR A 90 2.61 -14.12 4.28
CA THR A 90 2.50 -13.61 5.66
C THR A 90 1.84 -14.63 6.59
N PHE A 91 0.78 -15.28 6.14
CA PHE A 91 0.15 -16.36 6.88
C PHE A 91 1.12 -17.51 7.13
N LEU A 92 1.84 -17.95 6.10
CA LEU A 92 2.84 -19.01 6.19
C LEU A 92 3.95 -18.64 7.17
N LEU A 93 4.40 -17.37 7.15
CA LEU A 93 5.43 -16.88 8.04
C LEU A 93 5.00 -16.96 9.51
N ILE A 94 3.79 -16.49 9.81
CA ILE A 94 3.24 -16.54 11.16
C ILE A 94 2.98 -17.98 11.59
N ASN A 95 2.46 -18.83 10.70
CA ASN A 95 2.24 -20.25 10.99
C ASN A 95 3.55 -20.95 11.36
N PHE A 96 4.62 -20.75 10.59
CA PHE A 96 5.95 -21.28 10.93
C PHE A 96 6.53 -20.68 12.21
N ALA A 97 6.31 -19.40 12.50
CA ALA A 97 6.74 -18.77 13.75
C ALA A 97 6.02 -19.38 14.97
N VAL A 98 4.71 -19.61 14.86
CA VAL A 98 3.91 -20.26 15.91
C VAL A 98 4.36 -21.70 16.11
N ALA A 99 4.48 -22.48 15.02
CA ALA A 99 4.94 -23.87 15.09
C ALA A 99 6.36 -23.94 15.68
N GLY A 100 7.30 -23.13 15.18
CA GLY A 100 8.67 -23.06 15.66
C GLY A 100 8.75 -22.62 17.13
N GLY A 101 7.94 -21.66 17.56
CA GLY A 101 7.83 -21.24 18.95
C GLY A 101 7.30 -22.34 19.86
N MET A 102 6.26 -23.06 19.45
CA MET A 102 5.73 -24.22 20.17
C MET A 102 6.79 -25.32 20.31
N PHE A 103 7.49 -25.66 19.22
CA PHE A 103 8.58 -26.63 19.25
C PHE A 103 9.75 -26.17 20.13
N GLY A 104 10.13 -24.90 20.05
CA GLY A 104 11.20 -24.32 20.85
C GLY A 104 10.91 -24.34 22.35
N ILE A 105 9.69 -23.95 22.75
CA ILE A 105 9.24 -24.00 24.15
C ILE A 105 9.20 -25.46 24.65
N HIS A 106 8.65 -26.36 23.85
CA HIS A 106 8.59 -27.78 24.19
C HIS A 106 9.99 -28.36 24.42
N TYR A 107 10.94 -28.06 23.52
CA TYR A 107 12.33 -28.52 23.66
C TYR A 107 13.03 -27.90 24.86
N PHE A 108 12.80 -26.60 25.13
CA PHE A 108 13.39 -25.90 26.27
C PHE A 108 12.91 -26.44 27.63
N LEU A 109 11.66 -26.90 27.70
CA LEU A 109 11.04 -27.44 28.93
C LEU A 109 11.26 -28.95 29.11
N GLN A 110 11.76 -29.67 28.10
CA GLN A 110 12.05 -31.10 28.21
C GLN A 110 13.28 -31.36 29.09
N SER A 111 13.13 -32.29 30.05
CA SER A 111 14.23 -32.78 30.89
C SER A 111 15.17 -33.68 30.09
N SER A 112 16.48 -33.60 30.37
CA SER A 112 17.59 -34.26 29.65
C SER A 112 17.46 -35.79 29.48
N GLY A 113 16.56 -36.46 30.22
CA GLY A 113 16.38 -37.92 30.20
C GLY A 113 15.52 -38.47 29.06
N GLU A 114 14.67 -37.66 28.40
CA GLU A 114 13.77 -38.15 27.33
C GLU A 114 14.38 -38.03 25.92
N VAL A 115 15.44 -37.22 25.77
CA VAL A 115 16.10 -36.94 24.49
C VAL A 115 16.81 -38.18 23.92
N ILE A 116 17.19 -39.13 24.78
CA ILE A 116 17.98 -40.31 24.40
C ILE A 116 17.12 -41.42 23.77
N ASN A 117 15.81 -41.47 24.04
CA ASN A 117 14.96 -42.58 23.57
C ASN A 117 14.22 -42.33 22.24
N GLY A 118 14.58 -41.29 21.49
CA GLY A 118 14.35 -41.21 20.04
C GLY A 118 12.89 -41.30 19.55
N ILE A 119 11.91 -41.29 20.43
CA ILE A 119 10.49 -41.37 20.12
C ILE A 119 9.82 -40.12 20.69
N LEU A 120 9.59 -39.14 19.83
CA LEU A 120 8.71 -38.01 20.11
C LEU A 120 7.27 -38.51 20.01
N PHE A 121 6.65 -38.77 21.15
CA PHE A 121 5.19 -38.88 21.20
C PHE A 121 4.60 -37.48 21.23
N THR A 122 4.16 -36.98 20.08
CA THR A 122 3.21 -35.86 20.07
C THR A 122 1.91 -36.36 20.69
N HIS A 123 1.37 -35.65 21.68
CA HIS A 123 0.08 -35.97 22.33
C HIS A 123 -1.14 -36.08 21.36
N SER A 124 -0.94 -35.82 20.05
CA SER A 124 -1.94 -35.95 18.99
C SER A 124 -1.82 -37.21 18.12
N GLY A 125 -0.97 -38.19 18.46
CA GLY A 125 -0.98 -39.51 17.79
C GLY A 125 -0.45 -39.53 16.35
N GLY A 126 0.27 -38.50 15.91
CA GLY A 126 1.02 -38.51 14.66
C GLY A 126 2.42 -39.10 14.83
N LEU A 127 2.81 -40.05 13.97
CA LEU A 127 4.19 -40.54 13.85
C LEU A 127 5.12 -39.35 13.56
N ALA A 128 5.96 -39.00 14.54
CA ALA A 128 7.03 -38.02 14.36
C ALA A 128 8.09 -38.64 13.44
N PHE A 129 7.98 -38.39 12.14
CA PHE A 129 9.05 -38.69 11.21
C PHE A 129 10.31 -37.94 11.66
N ARG A 130 11.41 -38.67 11.83
CA ARG A 130 12.75 -38.10 12.05
C ARG A 130 13.13 -37.33 10.78
N VAL A 131 12.71 -36.07 10.67
CA VAL A 131 13.12 -35.23 9.57
C VAL A 131 14.56 -34.80 9.84
N GLN A 132 15.53 -35.43 9.18
CA GLN A 132 16.90 -34.90 9.08
C GLN A 132 16.87 -33.64 8.19
N ILE A 133 16.31 -32.56 8.71
CA ILE A 133 16.39 -31.24 8.09
C ILE A 133 17.81 -30.76 8.36
N GLY A 134 18.69 -30.85 7.36
CA GLY A 134 20.07 -30.40 7.49
C GLY A 134 20.14 -28.92 7.87
N LEU A 135 21.12 -28.54 8.69
CA LEU A 135 21.35 -27.17 9.18
C LEU A 135 21.28 -26.11 8.07
N VAL A 136 21.73 -26.46 6.86
CA VAL A 136 21.66 -25.63 5.65
C VAL A 136 20.22 -25.29 5.24
N THR A 137 19.30 -26.27 5.28
CA THR A 137 17.89 -26.04 4.92
C THR A 137 17.17 -25.14 5.93
N ILE A 138 17.53 -25.23 7.21
CA ILE A 138 17.04 -24.32 8.25
C ILE A 138 17.54 -22.90 8.00
N LEU A 139 18.84 -22.74 7.71
CA LEU A 139 19.43 -21.43 7.42
C LEU A 139 18.84 -20.78 6.17
N VAL A 140 18.64 -21.54 5.09
CA VAL A 140 18.01 -21.04 3.87
C VAL A 140 16.57 -20.59 4.14
N LEU A 141 15.78 -21.41 4.86
CA LEU A 141 14.40 -21.04 5.20
C LEU A 141 14.37 -19.79 6.09
N ALA A 142 15.28 -19.67 7.07
CA ALA A 142 15.39 -18.51 7.93
C ALA A 142 15.73 -17.22 7.15
N VAL A 143 16.71 -17.27 6.23
CA VAL A 143 17.08 -16.12 5.40
C VAL A 143 15.92 -15.69 4.50
N VAL A 144 15.23 -16.65 3.86
CA VAL A 144 14.05 -16.38 3.03
C VAL A 144 12.94 -15.73 3.86
N MET A 145 12.66 -16.26 5.05
CA MET A 145 11.64 -15.75 5.95
C MET A 145 11.95 -14.33 6.44
N ILE A 146 13.21 -14.05 6.82
CA ILE A 146 13.65 -12.72 7.23
C ILE A 146 13.55 -11.72 6.07
N GLY A 147 13.99 -12.09 4.86
CA GLY A 147 13.87 -11.24 3.68
C GLY A 147 12.40 -10.94 3.29
N TRP A 148 11.53 -11.95 3.40
CA TRP A 148 10.09 -11.78 3.20
C TRP A 148 9.44 -10.91 4.28
N PHE A 149 9.86 -11.05 5.54
CA PHE A 149 9.41 -10.18 6.63
C PHE A 149 9.79 -8.72 6.36
N GLN A 150 11.03 -8.46 5.97
CA GLN A 150 11.51 -7.11 5.64
C GLN A 150 10.74 -6.47 4.46
N THR A 151 10.38 -7.24 3.44
CA THR A 151 9.59 -6.73 2.30
C THR A 151 8.15 -6.37 2.69
N ILE A 152 7.53 -7.13 3.60
CA ILE A 152 6.21 -6.79 4.15
C ILE A 152 6.28 -5.47 4.95
N PHE A 153 7.26 -5.33 5.85
CA PHE A 153 7.40 -4.14 6.70
C PHE A 153 7.86 -2.89 5.94
N SER A 154 8.78 -3.02 4.98
CA SER A 154 9.24 -1.89 4.14
C SER A 154 8.16 -1.34 3.21
N SER A 155 7.26 -2.19 2.69
CA SER A 155 6.12 -1.72 1.89
C SER A 155 5.16 -0.83 2.69
N THR A 156 5.06 -1.08 3.99
CA THR A 156 4.28 -0.26 4.93
C THR A 156 4.98 1.07 5.21
N LYS A 157 6.32 1.07 5.27
CA LYS A 157 7.12 2.28 5.46
C LYS A 157 7.01 3.23 4.27
N ARG A 158 7.16 2.73 3.03
CA ARG A 158 6.99 3.55 1.81
C ARG A 158 5.64 4.24 1.71
N ARG A 159 4.55 3.60 2.16
CA ARG A 159 3.22 4.23 2.16
C ARG A 159 3.07 5.30 3.23
N ASN A 160 3.68 5.11 4.40
CA ASN A 160 3.73 6.14 5.44
C ASN A 160 4.62 7.32 5.04
N ASP A 161 5.75 7.07 4.38
CA ASP A 161 6.66 8.11 3.88
C ASP A 161 6.00 8.95 2.78
N PHE A 162 5.12 8.36 1.96
CA PHE A 162 4.37 9.08 0.92
C PHE A 162 3.26 9.97 1.50
N VAL A 163 2.53 9.47 2.52
CA VAL A 163 1.53 10.28 3.26
C VAL A 163 2.20 11.42 4.02
N ALA A 164 3.45 11.26 4.44
CA ALA A 164 4.20 12.28 5.16
C ALA A 164 4.53 13.52 4.31
N ILE A 165 4.25 13.52 3.00
CA ILE A 165 4.60 14.60 2.07
C ILE A 165 3.33 15.30 1.53
N LEU A 166 2.13 14.82 1.88
CA LEU A 166 0.87 15.44 1.46
C LEU A 166 0.48 16.59 2.39
N ALA A 167 0.00 17.67 1.81
CA ALA A 167 -0.51 18.85 2.52
C ALA A 167 -1.84 19.30 1.90
N GLU A 168 -2.69 19.93 2.71
CA GLU A 168 -3.91 20.56 2.22
C GLU A 168 -3.57 21.95 1.69
N VAL A 169 -4.07 22.28 0.49
CA VAL A 169 -3.75 23.52 -0.20
C VAL A 169 -5.03 24.29 -0.48
N HIS A 170 -5.10 25.50 0.05
CA HIS A 170 -6.18 26.45 -0.23
C HIS A 170 -5.67 27.56 -1.13
N ILE A 171 -6.29 27.69 -2.30
CA ILE A 171 -5.96 28.71 -3.30
C ILE A 171 -7.05 29.75 -3.29
N HIS A 172 -6.67 31.02 -3.16
CA HIS A 172 -7.59 32.16 -3.18
C HIS A 172 -7.34 33.04 -4.40
N ILE A 173 -8.38 33.26 -5.20
CA ILE A 173 -8.40 34.14 -6.36
C ILE A 173 -9.70 34.94 -6.36
N ASP A 174 -9.62 36.23 -6.07
CA ASP A 174 -10.78 37.11 -5.88
C ASP A 174 -11.78 36.52 -4.85
N GLN A 175 -13.00 36.17 -5.27
CA GLN A 175 -14.02 35.51 -4.42
C GLN A 175 -13.97 33.98 -4.51
N PHE A 176 -13.15 33.42 -5.39
CA PHE A 176 -13.02 31.99 -5.60
C PHE A 176 -12.00 31.40 -4.62
N THR A 177 -12.41 30.33 -3.95
CA THR A 177 -11.52 29.52 -3.10
C THR A 177 -11.59 28.07 -3.55
N SER A 178 -10.43 27.47 -3.84
CA SER A 178 -10.29 26.07 -4.21
C SER A 178 -9.43 25.36 -3.18
N THR A 179 -9.85 24.16 -2.78
CA THR A 179 -9.11 23.33 -1.81
C THR A 179 -8.79 22.00 -2.46
N CYS A 180 -7.53 21.59 -2.37
CA CYS A 180 -7.07 20.32 -2.93
C CYS A 180 -5.93 19.73 -2.09
N THR A 181 -5.68 18.43 -2.27
CA THR A 181 -4.52 17.76 -1.67
C THR A 181 -3.31 17.91 -2.57
N GLY A 182 -2.22 18.49 -2.06
CA GLY A 182 -0.96 18.66 -2.78
C GLY A 182 0.18 17.81 -2.21
N MET A 183 1.08 17.35 -3.07
CA MET A 183 2.32 16.67 -2.68
C MET A 183 3.48 17.67 -2.65
N ILE A 184 4.20 17.76 -1.53
CA ILE A 184 5.43 18.55 -1.39
C ILE A 184 6.56 17.87 -2.18
N ASP A 185 6.87 18.36 -3.37
CA ASP A 185 7.91 17.76 -4.19
C ASP A 185 9.23 18.53 -4.06
N THR A 186 10.21 17.94 -3.35
CA THR A 186 11.55 18.52 -3.23
C THR A 186 12.30 18.62 -4.57
N GLY A 187 11.88 17.87 -5.59
CA GLY A 187 12.42 17.91 -6.94
C GLY A 187 11.78 18.97 -7.84
N ASN A 188 10.70 19.63 -7.40
CA ASN A 188 10.11 20.72 -8.16
C ASN A 188 10.99 21.98 -8.05
N HIS A 189 11.72 22.26 -9.14
CA HIS A 189 12.55 23.46 -9.29
C HIS A 189 11.95 24.46 -10.30
N LEU A 190 10.64 24.40 -10.52
CA LEU A 190 9.98 25.26 -11.49
C LEU A 190 9.81 26.69 -10.94
N TYR A 191 10.46 27.64 -11.62
CA TYR A 191 10.34 29.07 -11.37
C TYR A 191 9.99 29.78 -12.66
N ASP A 192 9.19 30.84 -12.56
CA ASP A 192 9.09 31.82 -13.64
C ASP A 192 10.45 32.51 -13.83
N PRO A 193 11.10 32.40 -15.01
CA PRO A 193 12.43 32.95 -15.24
C PRO A 193 12.49 34.48 -15.11
N LEU A 194 11.38 35.18 -15.32
CA LEU A 194 11.34 36.64 -15.25
C LEU A 194 11.23 37.14 -13.80
N THR A 195 10.23 36.66 -13.06
CA THR A 195 9.96 37.15 -11.69
C THR A 195 10.62 36.33 -10.59
N ARG A 196 11.21 35.18 -10.94
CA ARG A 196 11.69 34.14 -10.01
C ARG A 196 10.61 33.73 -9.01
N THR A 197 9.35 33.72 -9.45
CA THR A 197 8.22 33.28 -8.63
C THR A 197 8.12 31.76 -8.71
N PRO A 198 8.08 31.05 -7.57
CA PRO A 198 7.92 29.60 -7.57
C PRO A 198 6.59 29.19 -8.20
N VAL A 199 6.59 28.06 -8.89
CA VAL A 199 5.41 27.55 -9.60
C VAL A 199 4.98 26.23 -8.97
N MET A 200 3.77 26.22 -8.43
CA MET A 200 3.06 24.99 -8.06
C MET A 200 2.31 24.47 -9.28
N VAL A 201 2.12 23.16 -9.39
CA VAL A 201 1.37 22.55 -10.50
C VAL A 201 0.05 22.03 -9.97
N LEU A 202 -1.04 22.27 -10.69
CA LEU A 202 -2.39 21.84 -10.33
C LEU A 202 -3.01 21.11 -11.52
N GLU A 203 -3.74 20.03 -11.24
CA GLU A 203 -4.56 19.37 -12.24
C GLU A 203 -5.69 20.30 -12.71
N VAL A 204 -5.82 20.48 -14.02
CA VAL A 204 -6.87 21.32 -14.62
C VAL A 204 -8.28 20.82 -14.27
N SER A 205 -8.41 19.53 -13.89
CA SER A 205 -9.67 18.94 -13.46
C SER A 205 -10.29 19.63 -12.25
N GLU A 206 -9.47 20.19 -11.36
CA GLU A 206 -9.94 20.89 -10.17
C GLU A 206 -10.68 22.19 -10.51
N TRP A 207 -10.38 22.80 -11.65
CA TRP A 207 -10.90 24.12 -12.06
C TRP A 207 -11.77 24.08 -13.33
N LYS A 208 -12.32 22.91 -13.68
CA LYS A 208 -13.13 22.73 -14.91
C LYS A 208 -14.27 23.74 -15.07
N ASN A 209 -14.91 24.13 -13.97
CA ASN A 209 -16.06 25.04 -14.00
C ASN A 209 -15.65 26.52 -14.14
N MET A 210 -14.38 26.83 -13.86
CA MET A 210 -13.86 28.19 -13.91
C MET A 210 -13.11 28.47 -15.21
N LEU A 211 -12.58 27.45 -15.90
CA LEU A 211 -11.87 27.63 -17.16
C LEU A 211 -12.78 27.34 -18.35
N PRO A 212 -12.66 28.09 -19.47
CA PRO A 212 -13.37 27.76 -20.71
C PRO A 212 -13.02 26.33 -21.18
N GLU A 213 -14.02 25.57 -21.64
CA GLU A 213 -13.82 24.17 -22.08
C GLU A 213 -12.78 24.04 -23.19
N ALA A 214 -12.72 25.01 -24.11
CA ALA A 214 -11.74 25.07 -25.18
C ALA A 214 -10.29 25.07 -24.64
N TRP A 215 -10.05 25.73 -23.50
CA TRP A 215 -8.72 25.81 -22.91
C TRP A 215 -8.34 24.50 -22.21
N ILE A 216 -9.30 23.82 -21.60
CA ILE A 216 -9.07 22.54 -20.92
C ILE A 216 -8.59 21.49 -21.94
N GLU A 217 -9.21 21.42 -23.12
CA GLU A 217 -8.79 20.50 -24.18
C GLU A 217 -7.42 20.89 -24.79
N GLN A 218 -7.12 22.18 -24.90
CA GLN A 218 -5.81 22.66 -25.36
C GLN A 218 -4.69 22.36 -24.34
N ILE A 219 -4.95 22.51 -23.04
CA ILE A 219 -4.02 22.14 -21.96
C ILE A 219 -3.81 20.62 -21.94
N ARG A 220 -4.86 19.82 -22.17
CA ARG A 220 -4.76 18.34 -22.24
C ARG A 220 -3.97 17.86 -23.45
N SER A 221 -4.08 18.54 -24.58
CA SER A 221 -3.34 18.21 -25.81
C SER A 221 -1.90 18.76 -25.85
N SER A 222 -1.42 19.39 -24.77
CA SER A 222 -0.09 20.03 -24.68
C SER A 222 0.19 21.09 -25.76
N ASN A 223 -0.84 21.58 -26.46
CA ASN A 223 -0.72 22.60 -27.51
C ASN A 223 -0.97 23.99 -26.94
N VAL A 224 -0.19 24.37 -25.92
CA VAL A 224 -0.35 25.65 -25.20
C VAL A 224 -0.12 26.85 -26.14
N ASP A 225 0.68 26.68 -27.20
CA ASP A 225 0.96 27.71 -28.20
C ASP A 225 -0.30 28.16 -28.98
N GLN A 226 -1.31 27.27 -29.11
CA GLN A 226 -2.58 27.60 -29.78
C GLN A 226 -3.60 28.29 -28.88
N ILE A 227 -3.40 28.25 -27.56
CA ILE A 227 -4.24 28.97 -26.59
C ILE A 227 -4.11 30.48 -26.85
N PHE A 228 -2.92 30.95 -27.23
CA PHE A 228 -2.69 32.37 -27.51
C PHE A 228 -3.51 32.90 -28.70
N THR A 229 -3.79 32.06 -29.69
CA THR A 229 -4.63 32.41 -30.84
C THR A 229 -6.12 32.49 -30.48
N SER A 230 -6.56 31.76 -29.44
CA SER A 230 -7.95 31.74 -28.96
C SER A 230 -8.23 32.68 -27.78
N VAL A 231 -7.20 33.16 -27.07
CA VAL A 231 -7.29 34.11 -25.93
C VAL A 231 -7.95 35.45 -26.31
N GLY A 232 -8.22 35.72 -27.59
CA GLY A 232 -8.95 36.91 -28.04
C GLY A 232 -10.47 36.78 -28.21
N MET A 233 -11.07 35.59 -28.08
CA MET A 233 -12.49 35.40 -28.48
C MET A 233 -13.52 35.40 -27.33
N GLU A 234 -13.12 35.14 -26.08
CA GLU A 234 -14.04 35.15 -24.94
C GLU A 234 -13.46 35.91 -23.75
N SER A 235 -14.22 36.86 -23.20
CA SER A 235 -13.84 37.59 -22.00
C SER A 235 -13.85 36.65 -20.79
N PHE A 236 -12.68 36.35 -20.24
CA PHE A 236 -12.54 35.47 -19.08
C PHE A 236 -12.10 36.24 -17.84
N VAL A 237 -12.70 35.92 -16.68
CA VAL A 237 -12.53 36.64 -15.40
C VAL A 237 -11.06 36.73 -14.96
N TRP A 238 -10.23 35.70 -15.24
CA TRP A 238 -8.82 35.69 -14.83
C TRP A 238 -7.83 35.92 -15.98
N GLN A 239 -8.28 36.45 -17.12
CA GLN A 239 -7.42 36.68 -18.28
C GLN A 239 -6.15 37.49 -17.94
N ASP A 240 -6.29 38.54 -17.14
CA ASP A 240 -5.18 39.41 -16.71
C ASP A 240 -4.20 38.74 -15.72
N ARG A 241 -4.62 37.62 -15.11
CA ARG A 241 -3.83 36.83 -14.15
C ARG A 241 -3.09 35.67 -14.83
N MET A 242 -3.38 35.40 -16.10
CA MET A 242 -2.73 34.34 -16.85
C MET A 242 -1.27 34.68 -17.17
N ARG A 243 -0.38 33.71 -17.00
CA ARG A 243 1.05 33.81 -17.30
C ARG A 243 1.49 32.57 -18.05
N LEU A 244 2.49 32.73 -18.91
CA LEU A 244 3.11 31.63 -19.62
C LEU A 244 4.46 31.33 -18.96
N VAL A 245 4.63 30.13 -18.43
CA VAL A 245 5.85 29.70 -17.76
C VAL A 245 6.57 28.70 -18.66
N PRO A 246 7.78 29.03 -19.18
CA PRO A 246 8.58 28.03 -19.86
C PRO A 246 9.08 26.99 -18.86
N TYR A 247 8.96 25.71 -19.21
CA TYR A 247 9.47 24.61 -18.41
C TYR A 247 10.17 23.58 -19.29
N LYS A 248 11.06 22.78 -18.69
CA LYS A 248 11.71 21.67 -19.36
C LYS A 248 11.12 20.37 -18.82
N GLY A 249 10.39 19.66 -19.68
CA GLY A 249 9.95 18.31 -19.37
C GLY A 249 11.11 17.32 -19.45
N VAL A 250 10.99 16.18 -18.77
CA VAL A 250 12.01 15.11 -18.81
C VAL A 250 12.16 14.50 -20.21
N ASN A 251 11.10 14.53 -21.04
CA ASN A 251 11.03 13.84 -22.34
C ASN A 251 10.73 14.76 -23.55
N HIS A 252 10.55 16.05 -23.34
CA HIS A 252 10.23 17.02 -24.40
C HIS A 252 11.17 18.22 -24.28
N GLY A 253 11.46 18.91 -25.38
CA GLY A 253 12.27 20.13 -25.38
C GLY A 253 11.69 21.25 -24.50
N THR A 254 12.14 22.49 -24.68
CA THR A 254 11.52 23.63 -24.00
C THR A 254 10.03 23.69 -24.35
N ALA A 255 9.17 23.57 -23.35
CA ALA A 255 7.71 23.64 -23.47
C ALA A 255 7.18 24.80 -22.64
N PHE A 256 5.92 25.17 -22.87
CA PHE A 256 5.26 26.23 -22.11
C PHE A 256 4.10 25.64 -21.31
N MET A 257 3.95 26.13 -20.08
CA MET A 257 2.85 25.82 -19.18
C MET A 257 2.04 27.08 -18.96
N LEU A 258 0.72 26.94 -19.07
CA LEU A 258 -0.19 28.03 -18.71
C LEU A 258 -0.30 28.07 -17.19
N ALA A 259 -0.10 29.24 -16.60
CA ALA A 259 -0.17 29.44 -15.16
C ALA A 259 -1.10 30.58 -14.78
N VAL A 260 -1.72 30.49 -13.61
CA VAL A 260 -2.58 31.54 -13.04
C VAL A 260 -1.87 32.15 -11.85
N LYS A 261 -1.91 33.48 -11.73
CA LYS A 261 -1.44 34.21 -10.54
C LYS A 261 -2.58 34.35 -9.52
N PRO A 262 -2.58 33.58 -8.40
CA PRO A 262 -3.54 33.75 -7.33
C PRO A 262 -3.25 35.01 -6.50
N ASP A 263 -4.17 35.38 -5.62
CA ASP A 263 -3.92 36.41 -4.61
C ASP A 263 -3.07 35.85 -3.47
N LYS A 264 -3.38 34.62 -3.05
CA LYS A 264 -2.57 33.86 -2.10
C LYS A 264 -2.85 32.37 -2.16
N VAL A 265 -1.88 31.60 -1.65
CA VAL A 265 -2.00 30.17 -1.39
C VAL A 265 -1.68 29.93 0.08
N VAL A 266 -2.51 29.15 0.73
CA VAL A 266 -2.35 28.70 2.12
C VAL A 266 -2.12 27.19 2.09
N ILE A 267 -1.06 26.73 2.75
CA ILE A 267 -0.69 25.32 2.82
C ILE A 267 -0.76 24.90 4.29
N GLU A 268 -1.59 23.92 4.59
CA GLU A 268 -1.67 23.30 5.90
C GLU A 268 -0.92 21.96 5.89
N TYR A 269 0.17 21.91 6.65
CA TYR A 269 1.06 20.76 6.69
C TYR A 269 1.54 20.52 8.13
N GLN A 270 1.32 19.30 8.63
CA GLN A 270 1.70 18.88 10.00
C GLN A 270 1.22 19.83 11.12
N GLY A 271 0.04 20.44 10.95
CA GLY A 271 -0.53 21.39 11.92
C GLY A 271 0.10 22.79 11.87
N GLN A 272 1.03 23.03 10.94
CA GLN A 272 1.55 24.35 10.62
C GLN A 272 0.85 24.90 9.38
N ARG A 273 0.70 26.23 9.34
CA ARG A 273 0.07 26.95 8.24
C ARG A 273 1.09 27.88 7.60
N PHE A 274 1.33 27.69 6.29
CA PHE A 274 2.22 28.50 5.48
C PHE A 274 1.39 29.32 4.49
N GLU A 275 1.59 30.62 4.43
CA GLU A 275 0.85 31.52 3.54
C GLU A 275 1.82 32.23 2.60
N SER A 276 1.57 32.17 1.29
CA SER A 276 2.39 32.84 0.28
C SER A 276 1.53 33.51 -0.78
N ALA A 277 1.78 34.81 -1.01
CA ALA A 277 1.24 35.57 -2.13
C ALA A 277 2.15 35.52 -3.37
N LYS A 278 3.41 35.06 -3.21
CA LYS A 278 4.39 34.98 -4.29
C LYS A 278 4.47 33.55 -4.82
N VAL A 279 3.48 33.18 -5.63
CA VAL A 279 3.36 31.86 -6.26
C VAL A 279 2.61 31.97 -7.58
N LEU A 280 2.92 31.09 -8.53
CA LEU A 280 2.12 30.87 -9.74
C LEU A 280 1.57 29.44 -9.73
N ILE A 281 0.39 29.25 -10.29
CA ILE A 281 -0.29 27.94 -10.37
C ILE A 281 -0.29 27.49 -11.82
N GLY A 282 0.66 26.63 -12.17
CA GLY A 282 0.73 25.97 -13.47
C GLY A 282 -0.36 24.93 -13.63
N LEU A 283 -1.05 24.93 -14.76
CA LEU A 283 -2.15 24.02 -15.06
C LEU A 283 -1.66 22.84 -15.88
N GLN A 284 -1.93 21.63 -15.40
CA GLN A 284 -1.60 20.38 -16.08
C GLN A 284 -2.86 19.61 -16.51
N GLY A 285 -2.89 19.16 -17.76
CA GLY A 285 -4.10 18.55 -18.34
C GLY A 285 -4.35 17.08 -17.97
N GLY A 286 -3.31 16.35 -17.59
CA GLY A 286 -3.38 14.94 -17.18
C GLY A 286 -3.35 14.78 -15.65
N ALA A 287 -3.81 13.62 -15.18
CA ALA A 287 -3.71 13.26 -13.77
C ALA A 287 -2.23 13.17 -13.34
N LEU A 288 -1.89 13.88 -12.26
CA LEU A 288 -0.58 13.86 -11.61
C LEU A 288 -0.35 12.56 -10.85
N CYS A 289 -1.40 11.94 -10.33
CA CYS A 289 -1.34 10.64 -9.69
C CYS A 289 -2.43 9.69 -10.18
N SER A 290 -2.06 8.45 -10.52
CA SER A 290 -3.00 7.46 -11.06
C SER A 290 -4.00 6.93 -10.04
N ASP A 291 -3.70 7.03 -8.75
CA ASP A 291 -4.58 6.63 -7.65
C ASP A 291 -5.39 7.79 -7.03
N GLY A 292 -5.22 9.01 -7.56
CA GLY A 292 -5.91 10.21 -7.06
C GLY A 292 -5.49 10.63 -5.65
N SER A 293 -4.32 10.22 -5.16
CA SER A 293 -3.83 10.57 -3.83
C SER A 293 -3.49 12.06 -3.67
N TYR A 294 -3.17 12.76 -4.75
CA TYR A 294 -2.94 14.21 -4.79
C TYR A 294 -3.29 14.78 -6.17
N HIS A 295 -3.65 16.06 -6.17
CA HIS A 295 -4.07 16.83 -7.35
C HIS A 295 -3.20 18.07 -7.60
N ALA A 296 -2.22 18.33 -6.73
CA ALA A 296 -1.26 19.40 -6.89
C ALA A 296 0.17 18.97 -6.54
N ILE A 297 1.16 19.61 -7.16
CA ILE A 297 2.58 19.56 -6.77
C ILE A 297 2.95 20.89 -6.14
N ILE A 298 3.29 20.85 -4.85
CA ILE A 298 3.69 22.01 -4.06
C ILE A 298 5.18 22.26 -4.27
N HIS A 299 5.53 23.49 -4.60
CA HIS A 299 6.92 23.91 -4.69
C HIS A 299 7.55 24.03 -3.29
N PRO A 300 8.75 23.46 -3.03
CA PRO A 300 9.30 23.32 -1.68
C PRO A 300 9.61 24.67 -0.99
N SER A 301 9.86 25.73 -1.76
CA SER A 301 10.06 27.07 -1.18
C SER A 301 8.81 27.63 -0.48
N LEU A 302 7.61 27.12 -0.78
CA LEU A 302 6.36 27.60 -0.17
C LEU A 302 6.19 27.15 1.28
N ILE A 303 6.89 26.09 1.67
CA ILE A 303 6.91 25.58 3.06
C ILE A 303 8.22 25.92 3.79
N ALA A 304 9.24 26.39 3.07
CA ALA A 304 10.53 26.77 3.65
C ALA A 304 10.60 28.25 4.06
N ALA A 305 9.64 29.07 3.63
CA ALA A 305 9.59 30.51 3.89
C ALA A 305 8.75 30.90 5.12
N GLY A 306 8.40 29.92 5.97
CA GLY A 306 7.74 30.15 7.27
C GLY A 306 8.73 30.31 8.41
#